data_AF-A0A7Y5THI2-F1
#
_entry.id   AF-A0A7Y5THI2-F1
#
_cell.length_a   1.000
_cell.length_b   1.000
_cell.length_c   1.000
_cell.angle_alpha   90.00
_cell.angle_beta   90.00
_cell.angle_gamma   90.00
#
_symmetry.space_group_name_H-M   'P 1'
#
loop_
_entity.id
_entity.type
_entity.pdbx_description
1 polymer ?
#
loop_
_entity_poly.entity_id
_entity_poly.type
_entity_poly.pdbx_seq_one_letter_code
_entity_poly.pdbx_strand_id
1 'polypeptide(L)'
;AFQVCKQNIDADHTTVGTMVKIEHVKGSPVGSEVTVHCAEPINDGRRLVCHVTVTDPEGEELAKGEIHRAVVDPDRFMSKCQRVT
;
A
#
# COMPACT_ATOMS: atom_id res chain seq x y z
N ALA A 1 -1.22 3.49 0.68
CA ALA A 1 -1.77 2.15 0.99
C ALA A 1 -1.99 1.92 2.48
N PHE A 2 -0.96 1.82 3.35
CA PHE A 2 -1.18 1.53 4.79
C PHE A 2 -2.17 2.49 5.46
N GLN A 3 -1.95 3.81 5.33
CA GLN A 3 -2.81 4.83 5.93
C GLN A 3 -4.26 4.72 5.43
N VAL A 4 -4.44 4.58 4.12
CA VAL A 4 -5.78 4.42 3.50
C VAL A 4 -6.47 3.15 4.01
N CYS A 5 -5.75 2.01 4.07
CA CYS A 5 -6.29 0.79 4.63
C CYS A 5 -6.66 0.92 6.12
N LYS A 6 -5.86 1.63 6.92
CA LYS A 6 -6.10 1.77 8.37
C LYS A 6 -7.40 2.52 8.67
N GLN A 7 -7.86 3.38 7.76
CA GLN A 7 -9.16 4.07 7.87
C GLN A 7 -10.37 3.18 7.55
N ASN A 8 -10.13 1.99 7.00
CA ASN A 8 -11.17 1.07 6.49
C ASN A 8 -11.21 -0.26 7.27
N ILE A 9 -10.62 -0.30 8.47
CA ILE A 9 -10.58 -1.49 9.33
C ILE A 9 -10.87 -1.10 10.79
N ASP A 10 -11.13 -2.11 11.61
CA ASP A 10 -11.32 -1.94 13.04
C ASP A 10 -10.07 -1.36 13.72
N ALA A 11 -10.30 -0.58 14.78
CA ALA A 11 -9.25 0.20 15.45
C ALA A 11 -8.18 -0.69 16.10
N ASP A 12 -8.59 -1.87 16.58
CA ASP A 12 -7.76 -2.89 17.23
C ASP A 12 -6.94 -3.75 16.24
N HIS A 13 -7.27 -3.69 14.95
CA HIS A 13 -6.53 -4.40 13.89
C HIS A 13 -5.47 -3.52 13.24
N THR A 14 -4.50 -4.13 12.57
CA THR A 14 -3.55 -3.43 11.69
C THR A 14 -3.50 -4.11 10.32
N THR A 15 -2.68 -3.60 9.40
CA THR A 15 -2.47 -4.24 8.11
C THR A 15 -1.00 -4.43 7.77
N VAL A 16 -0.68 -5.55 7.15
CA VAL A 16 0.66 -5.87 6.63
C VAL A 16 0.62 -6.00 5.12
N GLY A 17 1.70 -5.60 4.43
CA GLY A 17 1.80 -5.74 2.98
C GLY A 17 2.04 -7.20 2.59
N THR A 18 1.36 -7.68 1.55
CA THR A 18 1.48 -9.07 1.06
C THR A 18 1.84 -9.16 -0.42
N MET A 19 1.61 -8.10 -1.19
CA MET A 19 2.05 -7.98 -2.59
C MET A 19 2.26 -6.50 -2.93
N VAL A 20 3.26 -6.24 -3.76
CA VAL A 20 3.46 -4.96 -4.45
C VAL A 20 3.70 -5.27 -5.92
N LYS A 21 2.90 -4.67 -6.80
CA LYS A 21 3.08 -4.71 -8.26
C LYS A 21 3.11 -3.28 -8.77
N ILE A 22 4.17 -2.90 -9.47
CA ILE A 22 4.35 -1.54 -9.99
C ILE A 22 4.81 -1.61 -11.44
N GLU A 23 4.20 -0.78 -12.28
CA GLU A 23 4.65 -0.46 -13.63
C GLU A 23 5.27 0.94 -13.59
N HIS A 24 6.58 1.04 -13.87
CA HIS A 24 7.30 2.31 -13.94
C HIS A 24 7.36 2.73 -15.42
N VAL A 25 6.59 3.74 -15.78
CA VAL A 25 6.32 4.11 -17.18
C VAL A 25 7.16 5.29 -17.66
N LYS A 26 7.57 6.18 -16.75
CA LYS A 26 8.41 7.35 -17.04
C LYS A 26 9.32 7.64 -15.86
N GLY A 27 10.61 7.87 -16.14
CA GLY A 27 11.58 8.25 -15.11
C GLY A 27 11.41 9.70 -14.66
N SER A 28 11.76 9.99 -13.41
CA SER A 28 11.82 11.35 -12.86
C SER A 28 13.26 11.79 -12.55
N PRO A 29 13.60 13.09 -12.70
CA PRO A 29 14.89 13.61 -12.27
C PRO A 29 15.11 13.48 -10.76
N VAL A 30 16.36 13.31 -10.35
CA VAL A 30 16.72 13.35 -8.92
C VAL A 30 16.35 14.72 -8.34
N GLY A 31 15.66 14.70 -7.20
CA GLY A 31 15.20 15.91 -6.51
C GLY A 31 13.86 16.44 -7.01
N SER A 32 13.22 15.82 -8.01
CA SER A 32 11.85 16.20 -8.38
C SER A 32 10.86 15.80 -7.27
N GLU A 33 9.83 16.61 -7.10
CA GLU A 33 8.66 16.20 -6.34
C GLU A 33 7.89 15.10 -7.10
N VAL A 34 7.30 14.18 -6.36
CA VAL A 34 6.48 13.09 -6.90
C VAL A 34 5.24 12.97 -6.02
N THR A 35 4.07 12.99 -6.64
CA THR A 35 2.79 12.79 -5.94
C THR A 35 2.36 11.34 -6.07
N VAL A 36 2.10 10.68 -4.94
CA VAL A 36 1.54 9.32 -4.91
C VAL A 36 0.09 9.39 -4.47
N HIS A 37 -0.83 9.04 -5.36
CA HIS A 37 -2.23 8.86 -5.06
C HIS A 37 -2.53 7.38 -4.78
N CYS A 38 -3.36 7.12 -3.78
CA CYS A 38 -3.78 5.77 -3.40
C CYS A 38 -5.30 5.78 -3.27
N ALA A 39 -5.98 5.01 -4.12
CA ALA A 39 -7.43 4.87 -4.06
C ALA A 39 -7.88 4.14 -2.78
N GLU A 40 -9.15 4.30 -2.43
CA GLU A 40 -9.81 3.49 -1.41
C GLU A 40 -9.62 2.00 -1.70
N PRO A 41 -9.38 1.17 -0.67
CA PRO A 41 -9.10 -0.24 -0.86
C PRO A 41 -10.36 -0.99 -1.25
N ILE A 42 -10.22 -1.88 -2.23
CA ILE A 42 -11.23 -2.90 -2.50
C ILE A 42 -11.01 -4.05 -1.53
N ASN A 43 -12.02 -4.40 -0.74
CA ASN A 43 -12.00 -5.60 0.09
C ASN A 43 -12.48 -6.80 -0.73
N ASP A 44 -11.59 -7.74 -1.03
CA ASP A 44 -11.91 -8.96 -1.79
C ASP A 44 -12.33 -10.16 -0.90
N GLY A 45 -12.56 -9.90 0.39
CA GLY A 45 -12.88 -10.90 1.42
C GLY A 45 -11.67 -11.62 2.01
N ARG A 46 -10.48 -11.46 1.41
CA ARG A 46 -9.21 -12.03 1.92
C ARG A 46 -8.16 -10.95 2.21
N ARG A 47 -8.18 -9.84 1.47
CA ARG A 47 -7.21 -8.75 1.53
C ARG A 47 -7.83 -7.44 1.04
N LEU A 48 -7.15 -6.35 1.36
CA LEU A 48 -7.40 -5.01 0.87
C LEU A 48 -6.49 -4.76 -0.34
N VAL A 49 -7.08 -4.42 -1.48
CA VAL A 49 -6.37 -4.11 -2.74
C VAL A 49 -6.41 -2.60 -2.97
N CYS A 50 -5.25 -1.95 -2.89
CA CYS A 50 -5.09 -0.52 -3.16
C CYS A 50 -4.50 -0.29 -4.54
N HIS A 51 -5.21 0.41 -5.42
CA HIS A 51 -4.63 0.94 -6.65
C HIS A 51 -3.86 2.23 -6.33
N VAL A 52 -2.66 2.36 -6.91
CA VAL A 52 -1.80 3.53 -6.76
C VAL A 52 -1.44 4.10 -8.12
N THR A 53 -1.44 5.42 -8.19
CA THR A 53 -0.91 6.19 -9.32
C THR A 53 0.12 7.17 -8.79
N VAL A 54 1.12 7.44 -9.62
CA VAL A 54 2.26 8.28 -9.26
C VAL A 54 2.45 9.28 -10.39
N THR A 55 2.47 10.56 -10.07
CA THR A 55 2.61 11.64 -11.06
C THR A 55 3.76 12.57 -10.73
N ASP A 56 4.29 13.22 -11.77
CA ASP A 56 5.18 14.36 -11.63
C ASP A 56 4.38 15.66 -11.32
N PRO A 57 5.05 16.81 -11.09
CA PRO A 57 4.38 18.07 -10.78
C PRO A 57 3.52 18.64 -11.91
N GLU A 58 3.74 18.20 -13.14
CA GLU A 58 2.94 18.58 -14.31
C GLU A 58 1.69 17.68 -14.46
N GLY A 59 1.60 16.62 -13.66
CA GLY A 59 0.50 15.66 -13.66
C GLY A 59 0.72 14.46 -14.57
N GLU A 60 1.90 14.30 -15.16
CA GLU A 60 2.22 13.17 -16.03
C GLU A 60 2.48 11.91 -15.20
N GLU A 61 1.97 10.76 -15.67
CA GLU A 61 2.12 9.48 -14.97
C GLU A 61 3.59 9.00 -15.02
N LEU A 62 4.17 8.80 -13.83
CA LEU A 62 5.48 8.18 -13.64
C LEU A 62 5.37 6.68 -13.42
N ALA A 63 4.37 6.27 -12.64
CA ALA A 63 4.12 4.87 -12.33
C ALA A 63 2.67 4.62 -11.92
N LYS A 64 2.26 3.37 -12.02
CA LYS A 64 0.99 2.88 -11.50
C LYS A 64 1.14 1.48 -10.94
N GLY A 65 0.19 1.04 -10.14
CA GLY A 65 0.18 -0.34 -9.69
C GLY A 65 -0.80 -0.64 -8.58
N GLU A 66 -0.55 -1.78 -7.93
CA GLU A 66 -1.41 -2.35 -6.91
C GLU A 66 -0.59 -2.76 -5.68
N ILE A 67 -1.11 -2.43 -4.51
CA ILE A 67 -0.56 -2.84 -3.21
C ILE A 67 -1.63 -3.64 -2.48
N HIS A 68 -1.31 -4.90 -2.18
CA HIS A 68 -2.19 -5.76 -1.40
C HIS A 68 -1.79 -5.75 0.07
N ARG A 69 -2.79 -5.62 0.94
CA ARG A 69 -2.60 -5.65 2.39
C ARG A 69 -3.53 -6.65 3.04
N ALA A 70 -3.03 -7.42 3.98
CA ALA A 70 -3.84 -8.30 4.83
C ALA A 70 -4.13 -7.60 6.16
N VAL A 71 -5.36 -7.70 6.62
CA VAL A 71 -5.75 -7.27 7.98
C VAL A 71 -5.29 -8.32 8.97
N VAL A 72 -4.65 -7.90 10.06
CA VAL A 72 -4.12 -8.80 11.08
C VAL A 72 -4.40 -8.24 12.48
N ASP A 73 -4.60 -9.16 13.42
CA ASP A 73 -4.48 -8.88 14.84
C ASP A 73 -3.00 -8.58 15.16
N PRO A 74 -2.67 -7.41 15.74
CA PRO A 74 -1.29 -7.01 16.00
C PRO A 74 -0.53 -7.98 16.92
N ASP A 75 -1.13 -8.42 18.02
CA ASP A 75 -0.47 -9.25 19.03
C ASP A 75 -0.20 -10.67 18.53
N ARG A 76 -1.19 -11.27 17.86
CA ARG A 76 -1.07 -12.57 17.20
C ARG A 76 -0.06 -12.52 16.05
N PHE A 77 0.03 -11.41 15.33
CA PHE A 77 1.04 -11.25 14.29
C PHE A 77 2.45 -11.16 14.90
N MET A 78 2.64 -10.30 15.91
CA MET A 78 3.95 -10.08 16.55
C MET A 78 4.48 -11.33 17.25
N SER A 79 3.62 -12.11 17.90
CA SER A 79 4.03 -13.40 18.50
C SER A 79 4.58 -14.41 17.47
N LYS A 80 4.15 -14.33 16.21
CA LYS A 80 4.72 -15.13 15.11
C LYS A 80 6.03 -14.54 14.59
N CYS A 81 6.17 -13.22 14.52
CA CYS A 81 7.41 -12.55 14.12
C CYS A 81 8.56 -12.78 15.10
N GLN A 82 8.25 -12.96 16.39
CA GLN A 82 9.25 -13.23 17.43
C GLN A 82 9.81 -14.68 17.39
N ARG A 83 9.25 -15.56 16.55
CA ARG A 83 9.73 -16.94 16.37
C ARG A 83 10.89 -17.07 15.37
N VAL A 84 11.51 -15.97 14.96
CA VAL A 84 12.73 -16.02 14.14
C VAL A 84 13.89 -16.37 15.08
N THR A 85 14.26 -17.65 15.10
CA THR A 85 15.56 -18.15 15.61
C THR A 85 16.52 -18.21 14.44
#